data_AF-A0A9D0HEQ1-F1
#
_entry.id   AF-A0A9D0HEQ1-F1
#
_cell.length_a   1.000
_cell.length_b   1.000
_cell.length_c   1.000
_cell.angle_alpha   90.00
_cell.angle_beta   90.00
_cell.angle_gamma   90.00
#
_symmetry.space_group_name_H-M   'P 1'
#
loop_
_entity.id
_entity.type
_entity.pdbx_description
1 polymer ?
#
loop_
_entity_poly.entity_id
_entity_poly.type
_entity_poly.pdbx_seq_one_letter_code
_entity_poly.pdbx_strand_id
1 'polypeptide(L)'
;MMGTLMLLSTAALAQSGGLGTPGSTLPSKGGGPARSGKAPATHAAPGGDGPSLLPTEAAKLPPDPNDIPEELQDVLGSDHVPDYDAGKGETVERKWYGPYYSEASGSYRFQTLFPFWVERQQGEDRSSLYGLTYYQRRSPKVDADVVFPFFWKFRHDQTYTTVAGPVVHSESPTGHTNWLPPLYFEGSDSSDGTEYLHIPALLTFHHRTNDHGFSMVGPLFCKWEGGNACDNRTATEITYGVAPFYFYGRDQDSEWEVIPPLLHYYRYDERNDEALNVWGPLWSEHSRDGGVFNIMPFYWHSWGPNSEATTVFPFFHYGRSGNATTLITPLFVHHVDDENAETFASLLYARHRGRTELDMITPLYWQYRDPDADI
;
A
#
# COMPACT_ATOMS: atom_id res chain seq x y z
N MET A 1 -22.08 -10.86 -59.48
CA MET A 1 -22.38 -10.32 -58.14
C MET A 1 -22.69 -11.50 -57.23
N MET A 2 -21.65 -12.03 -56.58
CA MET A 2 -21.73 -13.13 -55.62
C MET A 2 -21.48 -12.51 -54.25
N GLY A 3 -22.51 -12.46 -53.41
CA GLY A 3 -22.42 -11.97 -52.05
C GLY A 3 -21.76 -13.03 -51.17
N THR A 4 -20.53 -12.77 -50.77
CA THR A 4 -19.83 -13.52 -49.74
C THR A 4 -20.49 -13.21 -48.39
N LEU A 5 -21.29 -14.14 -47.87
CA LEU A 5 -21.77 -14.08 -46.50
C LEU A 5 -20.61 -14.52 -45.59
N MET A 6 -19.78 -13.57 -45.16
CA MET A 6 -18.86 -13.78 -44.05
C MET A 6 -19.69 -13.87 -42.77
N LEU A 7 -19.97 -15.10 -42.33
CA LEU A 7 -20.36 -15.35 -40.95
C LEU A 7 -19.12 -15.16 -40.09
N LEU A 8 -18.95 -13.96 -39.54
CA LEU A 8 -18.05 -13.72 -38.41
C LEU A 8 -18.46 -14.68 -37.29
N SER A 9 -17.66 -15.73 -37.10
CA SER A 9 -17.71 -16.54 -35.89
C SER A 9 -17.17 -15.65 -34.78
N THR A 10 -18.07 -14.98 -34.07
CA THR A 10 -17.76 -14.37 -32.78
C THR A 10 -17.47 -15.50 -31.81
N ALA A 11 -16.23 -15.98 -31.83
CA ALA A 11 -15.65 -16.59 -30.65
C ALA A 11 -15.62 -15.47 -29.60
N ALA A 12 -16.65 -15.44 -28.76
CA ALA A 12 -16.53 -14.87 -27.44
C ALA A 12 -15.44 -15.68 -26.75
N LEU A 13 -14.18 -15.27 -26.92
CA LEU A 13 -13.22 -15.33 -25.85
C LEU A 13 -13.94 -14.65 -24.69
N ALA A 14 -14.42 -15.44 -23.75
CA ALA A 14 -14.43 -14.97 -22.39
C ALA A 14 -12.99 -14.49 -22.16
N GLN A 15 -12.81 -13.17 -22.28
CA GLN A 15 -11.77 -12.51 -21.52
C GLN A 15 -12.05 -13.01 -20.11
N SER A 16 -11.26 -13.97 -19.65
CA SER A 16 -10.92 -14.06 -18.25
C SER A 16 -10.26 -12.72 -17.92
N GLY A 17 -11.09 -11.69 -17.78
CA GLY A 17 -10.75 -10.56 -16.96
C GLY A 17 -10.40 -11.20 -15.63
N GLY A 18 -9.11 -11.24 -15.34
CA GLY A 18 -8.64 -11.50 -14.00
C GLY A 18 -9.43 -10.56 -13.11
N LEU A 19 -10.38 -11.12 -12.36
CA LEU A 19 -10.89 -10.44 -11.18
C LEU A 19 -9.65 -10.27 -10.31
N GLY A 20 -9.17 -9.02 -10.28
CA GLY A 20 -7.93 -8.65 -9.63
C GLY A 20 -7.89 -9.18 -8.21
N THR A 21 -6.84 -9.94 -7.93
CA THR A 21 -6.27 -10.04 -6.60
C THR A 21 -6.01 -8.63 -6.07
N PRO A 22 -6.64 -8.20 -4.97
CA PRO A 22 -6.27 -6.97 -4.29
C PRO A 22 -5.00 -7.28 -3.49
N GLY A 23 -3.85 -7.08 -4.11
CA GLY A 23 -2.53 -7.32 -3.52
C GLY A 23 -1.45 -6.75 -4.41
N SER A 24 -1.24 -5.44 -4.31
CA SER A 24 -0.23 -4.71 -5.07
C SER A 24 1.18 -4.99 -4.54
N THR A 25 2.01 -5.68 -5.31
CA THR A 25 3.48 -5.60 -5.20
C THR A 25 4.00 -4.88 -6.43
N LEU A 26 4.34 -3.60 -6.26
CA LEU A 26 5.08 -2.81 -7.24
C LEU A 26 6.55 -3.29 -7.30
N PRO A 27 7.15 -3.47 -8.49
CA PRO A 27 8.58 -3.70 -8.59
C PRO A 27 9.37 -2.40 -8.37
N SER A 28 10.23 -2.42 -7.36
CA SER A 28 11.28 -1.43 -7.14
C SER A 28 12.39 -1.59 -8.18
N LYS A 29 12.69 -0.50 -8.91
CA LYS A 29 14.02 -0.25 -9.49
C LYS A 29 14.40 1.21 -9.22
N GLY A 30 15.35 1.42 -8.30
CA GLY A 30 16.16 2.65 -8.24
C GLY A 30 17.19 2.67 -9.38
N GLY A 31 17.83 3.79 -9.76
CA GLY A 31 17.75 5.16 -9.26
C GLY A 31 18.55 6.10 -10.19
N GLY A 32 18.34 7.41 -10.06
CA GLY A 32 19.09 8.48 -10.71
C GLY A 32 18.57 9.87 -10.25
N PRO A 33 19.44 10.91 -10.14
CA PRO A 33 19.46 11.77 -8.96
C PRO A 33 18.56 13.01 -8.99
N ALA A 34 18.35 13.51 -7.76
CA ALA A 34 17.49 14.59 -7.32
C ALA A 34 17.69 15.96 -7.96
N ARG A 35 16.62 16.78 -7.96
CA ARG A 35 16.69 18.19 -7.57
C ARG A 35 15.34 18.75 -7.10
N SER A 36 15.48 19.58 -6.06
CA SER A 36 14.50 20.22 -5.18
C SER A 36 13.70 21.37 -5.79
N GLY A 37 12.52 21.65 -5.26
CA GLY A 37 11.90 22.98 -5.36
C GLY A 37 10.44 23.04 -4.88
N LYS A 38 10.14 23.93 -3.93
CA LYS A 38 8.90 24.05 -3.15
C LYS A 38 7.68 24.64 -3.91
N ALA A 39 6.50 24.11 -3.54
CA ALA A 39 5.16 24.75 -3.37
C ALA A 39 4.31 25.17 -4.59
N PRO A 40 3.00 25.47 -4.41
CA PRO A 40 1.91 24.58 -3.96
C PRO A 40 0.78 24.47 -5.02
N ALA A 41 -0.12 23.50 -4.86
CA ALA A 41 -1.22 23.24 -5.78
C ALA A 41 -2.41 24.20 -5.60
N THR A 42 -2.92 24.76 -6.71
CA THR A 42 -4.29 25.29 -6.80
C THR A 42 -4.92 24.96 -8.16
N HIS A 43 -6.19 24.61 -8.11
CA HIS A 43 -7.05 24.17 -9.20
C HIS A 43 -7.43 25.27 -10.19
N ALA A 44 -7.88 24.82 -11.37
CA ALA A 44 -8.53 25.55 -12.47
C ALA A 44 -7.57 26.19 -13.48
N ALA A 45 -7.67 25.70 -14.72
CA ALA A 45 -7.00 26.21 -15.90
C ALA A 45 -7.63 27.54 -16.38
N PRO A 46 -6.84 28.59 -16.54
CA PRO A 46 -7.11 29.65 -17.50
C PRO A 46 -6.26 29.37 -18.75
N GLY A 47 -6.90 29.46 -19.92
CA GLY A 47 -6.25 29.23 -21.20
C GLY A 47 -5.17 30.26 -21.53
N GLY A 48 -4.40 29.90 -22.56
CA GLY A 48 -3.70 30.81 -23.46
C GLY A 48 -2.55 31.59 -22.83
N ASP A 49 -1.34 31.04 -22.95
CA ASP A 49 -0.19 31.70 -23.58
C ASP A 49 1.12 31.11 -23.01
N GLY A 50 1.57 30.03 -23.66
CA GLY A 50 2.86 29.40 -23.42
C GLY A 50 3.28 28.60 -24.66
N PRO A 51 4.56 28.60 -25.05
CA PRO A 51 5.01 28.08 -26.33
C PRO A 51 4.72 26.58 -26.47
N SER A 52 4.16 26.21 -27.62
CA SER A 52 3.98 24.81 -28.04
C SER A 52 5.27 24.02 -27.87
N LEU A 53 5.33 23.15 -26.87
CA LEU A 53 6.33 22.08 -26.77
C LEU A 53 5.73 20.77 -27.31
N LEU A 54 5.12 20.85 -28.50
CA LEU A 54 5.04 19.68 -29.36
C LEU A 54 6.43 19.52 -29.97
N PRO A 55 7.10 18.35 -29.85
CA PRO A 55 8.32 18.09 -30.58
C PRO A 55 8.02 18.29 -32.06
N THR A 56 8.52 19.38 -32.64
CA THR A 56 8.48 19.60 -34.09
C THR A 56 9.71 18.92 -34.68
N GLU A 57 9.87 17.62 -34.39
CA GLU A 57 10.66 16.75 -35.24
C GLU A 57 9.66 16.06 -36.16
N ALA A 58 9.70 16.44 -37.43
CA ALA A 58 9.03 15.67 -38.46
C ALA A 58 9.57 14.25 -38.36
N ALA A 59 8.69 13.30 -38.03
CA ALA A 59 9.03 11.89 -37.99
C ALA A 59 9.70 11.53 -39.32
N LYS A 60 11.01 11.28 -39.29
CA LYS A 60 11.72 10.77 -40.46
C LYS A 60 11.17 9.38 -40.69
N LEU A 61 10.42 9.24 -41.78
CA LEU A 61 9.98 7.94 -42.24
C LEU A 61 11.23 7.06 -42.43
N PRO A 62 11.23 5.82 -41.91
CA PRO A 62 12.31 4.88 -42.13
C PRO A 62 12.60 4.74 -43.63
N PRO A 63 13.87 4.58 -44.03
CA PRO A 63 14.27 4.46 -45.43
C PRO A 63 13.65 3.25 -46.14
N ASP A 64 13.21 2.24 -45.38
CA ASP A 64 12.36 1.16 -45.88
C ASP A 64 11.12 1.05 -44.96
N PRO A 65 9.91 1.37 -45.46
CA PRO A 65 8.68 1.35 -44.67
C PRO A 65 8.25 -0.06 -44.20
N ASN A 66 8.91 -1.11 -44.69
CA ASN A 66 8.66 -2.49 -44.25
C ASN A 66 9.72 -3.03 -43.29
N ASP A 67 10.76 -2.26 -42.98
CA ASP A 67 11.83 -2.72 -42.11
C ASP A 67 11.41 -2.54 -40.65
N ILE A 68 11.29 -3.65 -39.93
CA ILE A 68 10.82 -3.68 -38.55
C ILE A 68 12.02 -3.43 -37.63
N PRO A 69 12.02 -2.35 -36.82
CA PRO A 69 13.09 -2.09 -35.85
C PRO A 69 13.28 -3.28 -34.90
N GLU A 70 14.53 -3.65 -34.58
CA GLU A 70 14.85 -4.80 -33.70
C GLU A 70 14.07 -4.77 -32.38
N GLU A 71 13.86 -3.59 -31.80
CA GLU A 71 13.08 -3.38 -30.57
C GLU A 71 11.59 -3.76 -30.69
N LEU A 72 11.04 -3.72 -31.91
CA LEU A 72 9.66 -4.07 -32.21
C LEU A 72 9.50 -5.52 -32.65
N GLN A 73 10.57 -6.22 -33.04
CA GLN A 73 10.52 -7.62 -33.47
C GLN A 73 10.09 -8.55 -32.34
N ASP A 74 10.51 -8.26 -31.10
CA ASP A 74 10.13 -9.05 -29.91
C ASP A 74 8.68 -8.81 -29.45
N VAL A 75 8.08 -7.68 -29.86
CA VAL A 75 6.71 -7.29 -29.47
C VAL A 75 5.70 -7.66 -30.56
N LEU A 76 6.09 -7.55 -31.84
CA LEU A 76 5.24 -7.85 -32.98
C LEU A 76 4.99 -9.35 -33.09
N GLY A 77 3.74 -9.76 -32.82
CA GLY A 77 3.34 -11.17 -32.83
C GLY A 77 3.41 -11.85 -31.47
N SER A 78 3.75 -11.13 -30.39
CA SER A 78 3.59 -11.65 -29.02
C SER A 78 2.14 -12.00 -28.68
N ASP A 79 1.18 -11.35 -29.34
CA ASP A 79 -0.26 -11.65 -29.27
C ASP A 79 -0.70 -12.72 -30.28
N HIS A 80 0.19 -13.20 -31.15
CA HIS A 80 -0.14 -14.20 -32.17
C HIS A 80 -0.31 -15.56 -31.50
N VAL A 81 -1.57 -15.92 -31.26
CA VAL A 81 -1.94 -17.27 -30.84
C VAL A 81 -1.84 -18.19 -32.07
N PRO A 82 -0.88 -19.14 -32.13
CA PRO A 82 -0.65 -19.98 -33.32
C PRO A 82 -1.80 -20.94 -33.65
N ASP A 83 -2.80 -21.04 -32.76
CA ASP A 83 -3.93 -21.98 -32.87
C ASP A 83 -4.83 -21.72 -34.09
N TYR A 84 -4.84 -20.54 -34.70
CA TYR A 84 -5.83 -20.24 -35.75
C TYR A 84 -5.60 -20.98 -37.08
N ASP A 85 -4.36 -21.38 -37.37
CA ASP A 85 -3.99 -22.06 -38.62
C ASP A 85 -3.32 -23.43 -38.41
N ALA A 86 -3.13 -23.86 -37.17
CA ALA A 86 -2.55 -25.16 -36.85
C ALA A 86 -3.33 -26.31 -37.52
N GLY A 87 -2.69 -27.08 -38.40
CA GLY A 87 -3.32 -28.25 -39.01
C GLY A 87 -4.15 -28.02 -40.27
N LYS A 88 -4.28 -26.78 -40.79
CA LYS A 88 -4.81 -26.57 -42.14
C LYS A 88 -3.83 -27.08 -43.19
N GLY A 89 -4.33 -27.80 -44.18
CA GLY A 89 -3.53 -28.29 -45.31
C GLY A 89 -3.51 -27.31 -46.48
N GLU A 90 -2.70 -27.59 -47.50
CA GLU A 90 -2.64 -26.78 -48.73
C GLU A 90 -3.95 -26.82 -49.54
N THR A 91 -4.74 -27.89 -49.35
CA THR A 91 -6.02 -28.09 -50.05
C THR A 91 -7.19 -27.96 -49.08
N VAL A 92 -8.30 -27.39 -49.59
CA VAL A 92 -9.52 -27.14 -48.83
C VAL A 92 -10.72 -27.70 -49.60
N GLU A 93 -11.38 -28.70 -49.04
CA GLU A 93 -12.63 -29.25 -49.59
C GLU A 93 -13.82 -28.62 -48.85
N ARG A 94 -14.80 -28.10 -49.60
CA ARG A 94 -16.00 -27.45 -49.05
C ARG A 94 -17.26 -28.09 -49.63
N LYS A 95 -18.20 -28.46 -48.76
CA LYS A 95 -19.54 -28.96 -49.14
C LYS A 95 -20.59 -28.09 -48.48
N TRP A 96 -21.59 -27.69 -49.25
CA TRP A 96 -22.69 -26.85 -48.79
C TRP A 96 -24.01 -27.38 -49.34
N TYR A 97 -24.93 -27.67 -48.43
CA TYR A 97 -26.27 -28.20 -48.73
C TYR A 97 -27.29 -27.45 -47.86
N GLY A 98 -27.48 -26.15 -48.11
CA GLY A 98 -28.42 -25.31 -47.37
C GLY A 98 -28.02 -25.10 -45.90
N PRO A 99 -28.74 -25.67 -44.91
CA PRO A 99 -28.38 -25.55 -43.50
C PRO A 99 -27.12 -26.34 -43.12
N TYR A 100 -26.70 -27.31 -43.94
CA TYR A 100 -25.47 -28.07 -43.72
C TYR A 100 -24.28 -27.43 -44.46
N TYR A 101 -23.17 -27.25 -43.74
CA TYR A 101 -21.89 -26.85 -44.30
C TYR A 101 -20.78 -27.70 -43.70
N SER A 102 -19.81 -28.13 -44.51
CA SER A 102 -18.60 -28.78 -44.04
C SER A 102 -17.37 -28.34 -44.82
N GLU A 103 -16.27 -28.13 -44.10
CA GLU A 103 -14.96 -27.79 -44.62
C GLU A 103 -13.93 -28.77 -44.06
N ALA A 104 -13.04 -29.28 -44.90
CA ALA A 104 -11.93 -30.13 -44.50
C ALA A 104 -10.65 -29.65 -45.16
N SER A 105 -9.58 -29.50 -44.38
CA SER A 105 -8.28 -29.05 -44.84
C SER A 105 -7.18 -29.63 -43.94
N GLY A 106 -6.40 -30.59 -44.43
CA GLY A 106 -5.38 -31.25 -43.60
C GLY A 106 -5.99 -31.98 -42.39
N SER A 107 -5.54 -31.65 -41.19
CA SER A 107 -6.10 -32.13 -39.91
C SER A 107 -7.19 -31.23 -39.34
N TYR A 108 -7.51 -30.13 -40.02
CA TYR A 108 -8.63 -29.26 -39.71
C TYR A 108 -9.92 -29.76 -40.38
N ARG A 109 -10.99 -29.86 -39.59
CA ARG A 109 -12.33 -30.19 -40.05
C ARG A 109 -13.35 -29.31 -39.35
N PHE A 110 -14.25 -28.73 -40.12
CA PHE A 110 -15.37 -27.94 -39.62
C PHE A 110 -16.68 -28.48 -40.21
N GLN A 111 -17.69 -28.67 -39.38
CA GLN A 111 -19.02 -29.12 -39.79
C GLN A 111 -20.08 -28.32 -39.05
N THR A 112 -21.18 -28.00 -39.71
CA THR A 112 -22.30 -27.32 -39.08
C THR A 112 -23.61 -27.73 -39.73
N LEU A 113 -24.64 -27.86 -38.90
CA LEU A 113 -26.04 -27.92 -39.27
C LEU A 113 -26.74 -26.78 -38.53
N PHE A 114 -26.68 -25.57 -39.09
CA PHE A 114 -27.16 -24.37 -38.42
C PHE A 114 -28.70 -24.40 -38.28
N PRO A 115 -29.28 -24.04 -37.11
CA PRO A 115 -28.63 -23.54 -35.87
C PRO A 115 -28.36 -24.61 -34.80
N PHE A 116 -28.52 -25.90 -35.13
CA PHE A 116 -28.57 -26.97 -34.14
C PHE A 116 -27.20 -27.47 -33.68
N TRP A 117 -26.19 -27.42 -34.55
CA TRP A 117 -24.90 -28.02 -34.24
C TRP A 117 -23.78 -27.36 -35.05
N VAL A 118 -22.67 -27.09 -34.38
CA VAL A 118 -21.40 -26.67 -34.98
C VAL A 118 -20.31 -27.52 -34.37
N GLU A 119 -19.37 -28.00 -35.17
CA GLU A 119 -18.20 -28.76 -34.70
C GLU A 119 -16.97 -28.33 -35.47
N ARG A 120 -15.88 -28.15 -34.73
CA ARG A 120 -14.54 -27.88 -35.23
C ARG A 120 -13.60 -28.92 -34.60
N GLN A 121 -12.81 -29.57 -35.44
CA GLN A 121 -11.74 -30.46 -35.04
C GLN A 121 -10.44 -29.96 -35.68
N GLN A 122 -9.38 -29.89 -34.88
CA GLN A 122 -8.08 -29.39 -35.27
C GLN A 122 -7.01 -30.23 -34.58
N GLY A 123 -6.55 -31.29 -35.27
CA GLY A 123 -5.71 -32.31 -34.64
C GLY A 123 -6.42 -32.99 -33.47
N GLU A 124 -5.85 -32.87 -32.26
CA GLU A 124 -6.42 -33.42 -31.01
C GLU A 124 -7.39 -32.47 -30.29
N ASP A 125 -7.55 -31.21 -30.76
CA ASP A 125 -8.52 -30.28 -30.22
C ASP A 125 -9.86 -30.40 -30.95
N ARG A 126 -10.93 -30.70 -30.22
CA ARG A 126 -12.30 -30.75 -30.72
C ARG A 126 -13.18 -29.81 -29.94
N SER A 127 -13.90 -28.94 -30.63
CA SER A 127 -14.91 -28.04 -30.05
C SER A 127 -16.24 -28.17 -30.77
N SER A 128 -17.32 -28.36 -30.02
CA SER A 128 -18.68 -28.52 -30.53
C SER A 128 -19.64 -27.58 -29.81
N LEU A 129 -20.62 -27.03 -30.51
CA LEU A 129 -21.69 -26.19 -29.99
C LEU A 129 -23.04 -26.80 -30.40
N TYR A 130 -23.87 -27.14 -29.43
CA TYR A 130 -25.19 -27.74 -29.64
C TYR A 130 -26.28 -26.74 -29.25
N GLY A 131 -27.21 -26.50 -30.17
CA GLY A 131 -28.40 -25.68 -29.96
C GLY A 131 -28.10 -24.28 -29.44
N LEU A 132 -26.94 -23.72 -29.79
CA LEU A 132 -26.42 -22.41 -29.32
C LEU A 132 -26.31 -22.24 -27.79
N THR A 133 -26.47 -23.30 -27.00
CA THR A 133 -26.56 -23.25 -25.53
C THR A 133 -25.51 -24.12 -24.85
N TYR A 134 -25.18 -25.26 -25.45
CA TYR A 134 -24.19 -26.19 -24.92
C TYR A 134 -22.91 -26.18 -25.75
N TYR A 135 -21.85 -25.61 -25.19
CA TYR A 135 -20.52 -25.62 -25.79
C TYR A 135 -19.63 -26.65 -25.09
N GLN A 136 -18.92 -27.45 -25.88
CA GLN A 136 -18.01 -28.48 -25.42
C GLN A 136 -16.68 -28.34 -26.14
N ARG A 137 -15.55 -28.31 -25.40
CA ARG A 137 -14.20 -28.42 -25.94
C ARG A 137 -13.46 -29.57 -25.28
N ARG A 138 -12.69 -30.31 -26.04
CA ARG A 138 -11.82 -31.39 -25.59
C ARG A 138 -10.48 -31.25 -26.29
N SER A 139 -9.42 -31.06 -25.52
CA SER A 139 -8.04 -30.94 -26.00
C SER A 139 -7.09 -31.54 -24.96
N PRO A 140 -5.85 -31.92 -25.33
CA PRO A 140 -4.91 -32.52 -24.38
C PRO A 140 -4.73 -31.72 -23.08
N LYS A 141 -4.65 -30.40 -23.20
CA LYS A 141 -4.44 -29.49 -22.05
C LYS A 141 -5.70 -28.76 -21.60
N VAL A 142 -6.67 -28.58 -22.48
CA VAL A 142 -7.82 -27.71 -22.20
C VAL A 142 -9.13 -28.41 -22.50
N ASP A 143 -10.00 -28.49 -21.50
CA ASP A 143 -11.38 -28.91 -21.70
C ASP A 143 -12.35 -27.82 -21.25
N ALA A 144 -13.50 -27.75 -21.90
CA ALA A 144 -14.60 -26.88 -21.51
C ALA A 144 -15.93 -27.61 -21.69
N ASP A 145 -16.84 -27.47 -20.72
CA ASP A 145 -18.25 -27.81 -20.83
C ASP A 145 -19.05 -26.62 -20.33
N VAL A 146 -19.86 -26.01 -21.20
CA VAL A 146 -20.57 -24.77 -20.91
C VAL A 146 -22.03 -24.95 -21.28
N VAL A 147 -22.92 -24.85 -20.31
CA VAL A 147 -24.37 -24.77 -20.49
C VAL A 147 -24.78 -23.35 -20.14
N PHE A 148 -24.77 -22.47 -21.14
CA PHE A 148 -25.03 -21.05 -20.92
C PHE A 148 -26.50 -20.80 -20.53
N PRO A 149 -26.79 -19.90 -19.56
CA PRO A 149 -25.87 -19.12 -18.71
C PRO A 149 -25.71 -19.72 -17.29
N PHE A 150 -25.86 -21.02 -17.10
CA PHE A 150 -26.01 -21.60 -15.77
C PHE A 150 -24.77 -22.34 -15.26
N PHE A 151 -24.00 -22.96 -16.17
CA PHE A 151 -22.94 -23.87 -15.80
C PHE A 151 -21.74 -23.74 -16.74
N TRP A 152 -20.54 -23.70 -16.15
CA TRP A 152 -19.27 -23.78 -16.86
C TRP A 152 -18.33 -24.68 -16.10
N LYS A 153 -17.70 -25.62 -16.78
CA LYS A 153 -16.64 -26.46 -16.25
C LYS A 153 -15.45 -26.37 -17.18
N PHE A 154 -14.31 -25.99 -16.63
CA PHE A 154 -13.06 -25.84 -17.36
C PHE A 154 -12.00 -26.76 -16.75
N ARG A 155 -11.15 -27.30 -17.61
CA ARG A 155 -9.87 -27.92 -17.22
C ARG A 155 -8.76 -27.19 -17.95
N HIS A 156 -7.71 -26.82 -17.23
CA HIS A 156 -6.46 -26.35 -17.81
C HIS A 156 -5.31 -27.12 -17.14
N ASP A 157 -4.66 -28.00 -17.91
CA ASP A 157 -3.70 -28.99 -17.43
C ASP A 157 -4.27 -29.83 -16.27
N GLN A 158 -3.83 -29.57 -15.04
CA GLN A 158 -4.27 -30.24 -13.80
C GLN A 158 -5.22 -29.38 -12.95
N THR A 159 -5.58 -28.19 -13.41
CA THR A 159 -6.49 -27.28 -12.71
C THR A 159 -7.90 -27.43 -13.26
N TYR A 160 -8.87 -27.56 -12.36
CA TYR A 160 -10.29 -27.68 -12.68
C TYR A 160 -11.06 -26.51 -12.10
N THR A 161 -11.91 -25.86 -12.88
CA THR A 161 -12.76 -24.75 -12.42
C THR A 161 -14.20 -25.04 -12.79
N THR A 162 -15.10 -24.97 -11.81
CA THR A 162 -16.54 -25.17 -11.98
C THR A 162 -17.28 -23.92 -11.52
N VAL A 163 -18.13 -23.37 -12.38
CA VAL A 163 -19.03 -22.25 -12.11
C VAL A 163 -20.45 -22.76 -12.24
N ALA A 164 -21.23 -22.67 -11.17
CA ALA A 164 -22.63 -23.06 -11.12
C ALA A 164 -23.45 -21.92 -10.51
N GLY A 165 -24.08 -21.10 -11.35
CA GLY A 165 -24.70 -19.86 -10.92
C GLY A 165 -23.69 -18.94 -10.22
N PRO A 166 -23.95 -18.47 -8.97
CA PRO A 166 -23.03 -17.60 -8.24
C PRO A 166 -21.88 -18.36 -7.55
N VAL A 167 -21.86 -19.69 -7.61
CA VAL A 167 -20.81 -20.50 -6.96
C VAL A 167 -19.68 -20.75 -7.94
N VAL A 168 -18.47 -20.45 -7.51
CA VAL A 168 -17.22 -20.77 -8.22
C VAL A 168 -16.39 -21.68 -7.33
N HIS A 169 -15.94 -22.79 -7.89
CA HIS A 169 -15.01 -23.71 -7.25
C HIS A 169 -13.84 -23.96 -8.19
N SER A 170 -12.62 -23.83 -7.71
CA SER A 170 -11.42 -24.15 -8.47
C SER A 170 -10.49 -25.02 -7.63
N GLU A 171 -9.92 -26.04 -8.25
CA GLU A 171 -9.03 -27.01 -7.61
C GLU A 171 -7.79 -27.20 -8.49
N SER A 172 -6.61 -27.18 -7.87
CA SER A 172 -5.32 -27.44 -8.48
C SER A 172 -4.58 -28.51 -7.63
N PRO A 173 -3.44 -29.04 -8.09
CA PRO A 173 -2.67 -30.01 -7.32
C PRO A 173 -2.19 -29.51 -5.96
N THR A 174 -1.98 -28.19 -5.83
CA THR A 174 -1.42 -27.57 -4.62
C THR A 174 -2.45 -26.83 -3.79
N GLY A 175 -3.64 -26.55 -4.34
CA GLY A 175 -4.57 -25.64 -3.70
C GLY A 175 -5.98 -25.70 -4.24
N HIS A 176 -6.85 -24.94 -3.58
CA HIS A 176 -8.24 -24.80 -3.99
C HIS A 176 -8.78 -23.41 -3.67
N THR A 177 -9.94 -23.09 -4.25
CA THR A 177 -10.62 -21.82 -4.07
C THR A 177 -12.13 -22.03 -4.20
N ASN A 178 -12.89 -21.53 -3.22
CA ASN A 178 -14.35 -21.56 -3.15
C ASN A 178 -14.90 -20.14 -3.02
N TRP A 179 -15.62 -19.65 -4.03
CA TRP A 179 -16.24 -18.33 -4.00
C TRP A 179 -17.76 -18.42 -4.16
N LEU A 180 -18.46 -17.62 -3.36
CA LEU A 180 -19.87 -17.29 -3.50
C LEU A 180 -19.98 -15.76 -3.40
N PRO A 181 -19.72 -15.02 -4.48
CA PRO A 181 -19.69 -13.57 -4.43
C PRO A 181 -21.08 -12.97 -4.14
N PRO A 182 -21.18 -11.88 -3.35
CA PRO A 182 -20.11 -11.21 -2.59
C PRO A 182 -19.96 -11.73 -1.13
N LEU A 183 -20.49 -12.91 -0.82
CA LEU A 183 -20.73 -13.35 0.56
C LEU A 183 -19.56 -14.12 1.18
N TYR A 184 -18.90 -14.98 0.42
CA TYR A 184 -17.92 -15.93 0.93
C TYR A 184 -16.81 -16.15 -0.09
N PHE A 185 -15.57 -16.05 0.37
CA PHE A 185 -14.39 -16.34 -0.43
C PHE A 185 -13.39 -17.09 0.43
N GLU A 186 -12.99 -18.26 -0.01
CA GLU A 186 -12.03 -19.11 0.69
C GLU A 186 -11.04 -19.66 -0.32
N GLY A 187 -9.79 -19.82 0.09
CA GLY A 187 -8.85 -20.63 -0.66
C GLY A 187 -7.62 -20.97 0.16
N SER A 188 -6.90 -21.97 -0.32
CA SER A 188 -5.62 -22.38 0.22
C SER A 188 -4.68 -22.79 -0.90
N ASP A 189 -3.38 -22.58 -0.70
CA ASP A 189 -2.30 -23.05 -1.55
C ASP A 189 -1.14 -23.54 -0.67
N SER A 190 -0.86 -24.83 -0.77
CA SER A 190 0.17 -25.51 0.01
C SER A 190 1.59 -25.18 -0.43
N SER A 191 1.80 -24.63 -1.64
CA SER A 191 3.13 -24.27 -2.14
C SER A 191 3.79 -23.18 -1.29
N ASP A 192 3.04 -22.12 -0.99
CA ASP A 192 3.47 -20.97 -0.19
C ASP A 192 2.82 -20.94 1.21
N GLY A 193 2.01 -21.95 1.55
CA GLY A 193 1.23 -21.99 2.79
C GLY A 193 0.16 -20.91 2.88
N THR A 194 -0.25 -20.38 1.73
CA THR A 194 -1.21 -19.29 1.63
C THR A 194 -2.60 -19.81 1.97
N GLU A 195 -3.31 -19.14 2.85
CA GLU A 195 -4.73 -19.39 3.14
C GLU A 195 -5.46 -18.06 3.27
N TYR A 196 -6.69 -18.00 2.75
CA TYR A 196 -7.54 -16.84 2.92
C TYR A 196 -9.00 -17.24 3.15
N LEU A 197 -9.68 -16.42 3.94
CA LEU A 197 -11.11 -16.49 4.20
C LEU A 197 -11.67 -15.07 4.33
N HIS A 198 -12.61 -14.71 3.46
CA HIS A 198 -13.28 -13.43 3.47
C HIS A 198 -14.79 -13.64 3.52
N ILE A 199 -15.41 -13.13 4.59
CA ILE A 199 -16.86 -13.10 4.78
C ILE A 199 -17.24 -11.64 5.08
N PRO A 200 -17.46 -10.80 4.05
CA PRO A 200 -17.64 -9.35 4.23
C PRO A 200 -18.80 -8.99 5.15
N ALA A 201 -19.91 -9.74 5.09
CA ALA A 201 -21.08 -9.51 5.93
C ALA A 201 -20.81 -9.73 7.43
N LEU A 202 -19.80 -10.54 7.78
CA LEU A 202 -19.36 -10.78 9.15
C LEU A 202 -18.10 -9.99 9.50
N LEU A 203 -17.65 -9.08 8.62
CA LEU A 203 -16.37 -8.36 8.75
C LEU A 203 -15.22 -9.32 9.11
N THR A 204 -15.22 -10.50 8.49
CA THR A 204 -14.21 -11.53 8.72
C THR A 204 -13.27 -11.54 7.54
N PHE A 205 -12.01 -11.16 7.78
CA PHE A 205 -10.95 -11.18 6.77
C PHE A 205 -9.74 -11.86 7.38
N HIS A 206 -9.44 -13.05 6.91
CA HIS A 206 -8.27 -13.81 7.33
C HIS A 206 -7.42 -14.09 6.09
N HIS A 207 -6.14 -13.83 6.20
CA HIS A 207 -5.13 -14.13 5.19
C HIS A 207 -3.84 -14.49 5.91
N ARG A 208 -3.20 -15.60 5.55
CA ARG A 208 -1.93 -15.99 6.12
C ARG A 208 -1.06 -16.67 5.07
N THR A 209 0.24 -16.58 5.26
CA THR A 209 1.27 -17.35 4.56
C THR A 209 2.06 -18.16 5.61
N ASN A 210 3.21 -18.71 5.21
CA ASN A 210 4.11 -19.38 6.15
C ASN A 210 4.84 -18.44 7.13
N ASP A 211 4.98 -17.16 6.78
CA ASP A 211 5.84 -16.19 7.47
C ASP A 211 5.10 -14.96 7.99
N HIS A 212 3.94 -14.62 7.43
CA HIS A 212 3.17 -13.45 7.84
C HIS A 212 1.66 -13.69 7.71
N GLY A 213 0.87 -12.77 8.26
CA GLY A 213 -0.57 -12.84 8.10
C GLY A 213 -1.33 -11.67 8.69
N PHE A 214 -2.62 -11.67 8.39
CA PHE A 214 -3.60 -10.70 8.82
C PHE A 214 -4.93 -11.41 9.11
N SER A 215 -5.49 -11.18 10.28
CA SER A 215 -6.80 -11.68 10.68
C SER A 215 -7.64 -10.55 11.25
N MET A 216 -8.88 -10.46 10.84
CA MET A 216 -9.88 -9.53 11.33
C MET A 216 -11.20 -10.27 11.52
N VAL A 217 -11.85 -10.05 12.65
CA VAL A 217 -13.19 -10.56 12.97
C VAL A 217 -13.96 -9.44 13.66
N GLY A 218 -14.79 -8.73 12.90
CA GLY A 218 -15.47 -7.54 13.40
C GLY A 218 -14.47 -6.43 13.74
N PRO A 219 -14.49 -5.86 14.97
CA PRO A 219 -13.54 -4.84 15.37
C PRO A 219 -12.17 -5.39 15.78
N LEU A 220 -12.06 -6.71 15.99
CA LEU A 220 -10.81 -7.36 16.37
C LEU A 220 -9.94 -7.52 15.13
N PHE A 221 -8.67 -7.17 15.24
CA PHE A 221 -7.69 -7.42 14.18
C PHE A 221 -6.34 -7.83 14.78
N CYS A 222 -5.58 -8.59 13.99
CA CYS A 222 -4.19 -8.94 14.25
C CYS A 222 -3.44 -9.06 12.92
N LYS A 223 -2.29 -8.41 12.83
CA LYS A 223 -1.30 -8.52 11.78
C LYS A 223 -0.01 -9.04 12.42
N TRP A 224 0.67 -9.98 11.78
CA TRP A 224 1.93 -10.51 12.29
C TRP A 224 2.90 -10.85 11.16
N GLU A 225 4.19 -10.87 11.49
CA GLU A 225 5.30 -11.29 10.64
C GLU A 225 6.33 -12.07 11.47
N GLY A 226 7.05 -12.99 10.83
CA GLY A 226 8.04 -13.86 11.47
C GLY A 226 7.47 -15.14 12.08
N GLY A 227 6.22 -15.50 11.79
CA GLY A 227 5.58 -16.69 12.35
C GLY A 227 4.30 -17.11 11.61
N ASN A 228 3.81 -18.31 11.93
CA ASN A 228 2.65 -18.91 11.26
C ASN A 228 1.29 -18.54 11.90
N ALA A 229 1.30 -17.81 13.02
CA ALA A 229 0.10 -17.43 13.76
C ALA A 229 0.29 -16.09 14.47
N CYS A 230 -0.84 -15.46 14.81
CA CYS A 230 -0.90 -14.30 15.69
C CYS A 230 -0.51 -14.71 17.13
N ASP A 231 0.79 -14.82 17.40
CA ASP A 231 1.35 -15.12 18.72
C ASP A 231 2.53 -14.18 19.01
N ASN A 232 2.47 -13.52 20.16
CA ASN A 232 3.47 -12.59 20.67
C ASN A 232 4.82 -13.28 20.99
N ARG A 233 4.87 -14.61 21.05
CA ARG A 233 6.11 -15.35 21.35
C ARG A 233 6.92 -15.71 20.11
N THR A 234 6.26 -15.83 18.96
CA THR A 234 6.88 -16.30 17.71
C THR A 234 7.05 -15.19 16.69
N ALA A 235 6.15 -14.21 16.68
CA ALA A 235 6.18 -13.12 15.71
C ALA A 235 7.31 -12.11 16.03
N THR A 236 8.08 -11.74 14.99
CA THR A 236 9.09 -10.67 15.05
C THR A 236 8.47 -9.29 14.98
N GLU A 237 7.35 -9.16 14.27
CA GLU A 237 6.50 -7.97 14.26
C GLU A 237 5.06 -8.42 14.49
N ILE A 238 4.35 -7.72 15.37
CA ILE A 238 2.94 -8.00 15.63
C ILE A 238 2.20 -6.69 15.89
N THR A 239 0.98 -6.59 15.37
CA THR A 239 0.09 -5.46 15.59
C THR A 239 -1.34 -5.97 15.74
N TYR A 240 -1.97 -5.73 16.87
CA TYR A 240 -3.32 -6.21 17.15
C TYR A 240 -4.13 -5.19 17.93
N GLY A 241 -5.44 -5.36 17.93
CA GLY A 241 -6.30 -4.47 18.68
C GLY A 241 -7.79 -4.66 18.47
N VAL A 242 -8.54 -3.71 19.02
CA VAL A 242 -9.99 -3.62 18.93
C VAL A 242 -10.33 -2.23 18.40
N ALA A 243 -10.57 -2.11 17.10
CA ALA A 243 -10.86 -0.82 16.49
C ALA A 243 -12.24 -0.27 16.89
N PRO A 244 -12.38 1.04 17.18
CA PRO A 244 -11.35 2.09 17.22
C PRO A 244 -10.78 2.34 18.63
N PHE A 245 -10.91 1.39 19.56
CA PHE A 245 -10.68 1.59 20.99
C PHE A 245 -9.27 1.31 21.47
N TYR A 246 -8.59 0.31 20.90
CA TYR A 246 -7.28 -0.16 21.37
C TYR A 246 -6.43 -0.62 20.20
N PHE A 247 -5.20 -0.16 20.14
CA PHE A 247 -4.21 -0.55 19.13
C PHE A 247 -2.88 -0.77 19.84
N TYR A 248 -2.27 -1.93 19.63
CA TYR A 248 -0.95 -2.26 20.14
C TYR A 248 -0.10 -2.79 19.00
N GLY A 249 1.16 -2.40 18.98
CA GLY A 249 2.14 -2.96 18.05
C GLY A 249 3.51 -3.09 18.68
N ARG A 250 4.26 -4.07 18.20
CA ARG A 250 5.60 -4.38 18.67
C ARG A 250 6.43 -4.95 17.53
N ASP A 251 7.67 -4.49 17.42
CA ASP A 251 8.70 -5.06 16.55
C ASP A 251 9.91 -5.52 17.40
N GLN A 252 11.07 -5.73 16.78
CA GLN A 252 12.27 -6.22 17.48
C GLN A 252 12.88 -5.22 18.47
N ASP A 253 12.61 -3.94 18.30
CA ASP A 253 13.31 -2.86 18.99
C ASP A 253 12.37 -1.84 19.62
N SER A 254 11.08 -1.89 19.29
CA SER A 254 10.10 -0.92 19.74
C SER A 254 8.74 -1.54 20.01
N GLU A 255 8.01 -0.93 20.93
CA GLU A 255 6.60 -1.19 21.17
C GLU A 255 5.83 0.11 21.28
N TRP A 256 4.54 0.05 20.94
CA TRP A 256 3.64 1.18 21.03
C TRP A 256 2.22 0.72 21.36
N GLU A 257 1.50 1.59 22.05
CA GLU A 257 0.11 1.39 22.44
C GLU A 257 -0.67 2.70 22.26
N VAL A 258 -1.88 2.60 21.71
CA VAL A 258 -2.78 3.73 21.51
C VAL A 258 -4.17 3.34 22.01
N ILE A 259 -4.72 4.14 22.93
CA ILE A 259 -6.11 4.02 23.38
C ILE A 259 -6.80 5.35 23.08
N PRO A 260 -7.38 5.53 21.87
CA PRO A 260 -7.95 6.80 21.47
C PRO A 260 -9.01 7.38 22.43
N PRO A 261 -9.94 6.57 23.00
CA PRO A 261 -10.93 7.09 23.96
C PRO A 261 -10.32 7.72 25.21
N LEU A 262 -9.10 7.30 25.59
CA LEU A 262 -8.41 7.78 26.79
C LEU A 262 -7.35 8.85 26.46
N LEU A 263 -7.23 9.25 25.18
CA LEU A 263 -6.14 10.10 24.69
C LEU A 263 -4.78 9.58 25.15
N HIS A 264 -4.62 8.25 25.12
CA HIS A 264 -3.42 7.57 25.57
C HIS A 264 -2.55 7.19 24.38
N TYR A 265 -1.26 7.49 24.50
CA TYR A 265 -0.22 7.03 23.61
C TYR A 265 1.00 6.62 24.43
N TYR A 266 1.47 5.40 24.23
CA TYR A 266 2.70 4.89 24.80
C TYR A 266 3.62 4.42 23.68
N ARG A 267 4.92 4.67 23.84
CA ARG A 267 5.97 4.15 22.97
C ARG A 267 7.20 3.82 23.81
N TYR A 268 7.84 2.70 23.53
CA TYR A 268 9.12 2.33 24.07
C TYR A 268 10.08 1.92 22.95
N ASP A 269 11.32 2.40 23.00
CA ASP A 269 12.42 2.05 22.10
C ASP A 269 13.57 1.46 22.93
N GLU A 270 13.85 0.18 22.73
CA GLU A 270 14.85 -0.58 23.48
C GLU A 270 16.28 -0.16 23.13
N ARG A 271 16.55 0.26 21.88
CA ARG A 271 17.91 0.64 21.44
C ARG A 271 18.40 1.87 22.19
N ASN A 272 17.51 2.85 22.34
CA ASN A 272 17.79 4.12 22.98
C ASN A 272 17.42 4.13 24.48
N ASP A 273 16.71 3.09 24.94
CA ASP A 273 16.09 3.04 26.26
C ASP A 273 15.23 4.29 26.51
N GLU A 274 14.35 4.57 25.53
CA GLU A 274 13.48 5.74 25.49
C GLU A 274 12.03 5.31 25.68
N ALA A 275 11.33 5.92 26.63
CA ALA A 275 9.91 5.70 26.88
C ALA A 275 9.16 7.02 26.80
N LEU A 276 8.08 7.06 26.00
CA LEU A 276 7.13 8.16 25.92
C LEU A 276 5.77 7.67 26.38
N ASN A 277 5.15 8.39 27.32
CA ASN A 277 3.84 8.08 27.85
C ASN A 277 2.98 9.35 27.92
N VAL A 278 1.90 9.37 27.15
CA VAL A 278 0.95 10.47 27.08
C VAL A 278 -0.41 9.97 27.55
N TRP A 279 -1.02 10.70 28.48
CA TRP A 279 -2.38 10.49 28.97
C TRP A 279 -3.10 11.84 28.98
N GLY A 280 -3.74 12.19 27.86
CA GLY A 280 -4.39 13.49 27.69
C GLY A 280 -3.43 14.65 27.98
N PRO A 281 -3.64 15.46 29.04
CA PRO A 281 -2.75 16.57 29.37
C PRO A 281 -1.45 16.14 30.07
N LEU A 282 -1.31 14.87 30.49
CA LEU A 282 -0.09 14.34 31.08
C LEU A 282 0.85 13.85 29.97
N TRP A 283 2.09 14.28 30.01
CA TRP A 283 3.16 13.83 29.12
C TRP A 283 4.37 13.49 29.97
N SER A 284 4.86 12.26 29.86
CA SER A 284 6.08 11.79 30.48
C SER A 284 7.01 11.21 29.43
N GLU A 285 8.26 11.62 29.43
CA GLU A 285 9.31 11.07 28.57
C GLU A 285 10.51 10.72 29.43
N HIS A 286 11.13 9.59 29.17
CA HIS A 286 12.33 9.14 29.86
C HIS A 286 13.31 8.58 28.85
N SER A 287 14.58 8.96 28.96
CA SER A 287 15.68 8.43 28.18
C SER A 287 16.94 8.34 29.03
N ARG A 288 18.02 7.78 28.48
CA ARG A 288 19.32 7.70 29.18
C ARG A 288 19.91 9.06 29.54
N ASP A 289 19.59 10.10 28.76
CA ASP A 289 20.16 11.44 28.89
C ASP A 289 19.24 12.39 29.69
N GLY A 290 18.12 11.92 30.21
CA GLY A 290 17.20 12.74 31.00
C GLY A 290 15.74 12.35 30.85
N GLY A 291 14.86 13.30 31.14
CA GLY A 291 13.43 13.09 30.95
C GLY A 291 12.64 14.37 31.12
N VAL A 292 11.36 14.26 30.81
CA VAL A 292 10.38 15.34 30.99
C VAL A 292 9.12 14.78 31.62
N PHE A 293 8.47 15.60 32.45
CA PHE A 293 7.16 15.33 33.00
C PHE A 293 6.34 16.62 32.99
N ASN A 294 5.25 16.63 32.22
CA ASN A 294 4.42 17.80 32.00
C ASN A 294 2.96 17.49 32.35
N ILE A 295 2.29 18.47 32.95
CA ILE A 295 0.83 18.50 33.13
C ILE A 295 0.34 19.78 32.48
N MET A 296 -0.10 19.69 31.23
CA MET A 296 -0.44 20.85 30.42
C MET A 296 -1.70 21.57 30.91
N PRO A 297 -1.76 22.92 30.89
CA PRO A 297 -0.68 23.88 30.58
C PRO A 297 -0.05 24.47 31.87
N PHE A 298 -0.01 23.73 32.98
CA PHE A 298 0.33 24.31 34.29
C PHE A 298 1.70 23.89 34.82
N TYR A 299 2.19 22.71 34.44
CA TYR A 299 3.41 22.15 34.99
C TYR A 299 4.30 21.58 33.90
N TRP A 300 5.58 21.92 33.95
CA TRP A 300 6.63 21.31 33.15
C TRP A 300 7.83 21.06 34.02
N HIS A 301 8.37 19.85 33.95
CA HIS A 301 9.60 19.49 34.62
C HIS A 301 10.48 18.74 33.64
N SER A 302 11.73 19.15 33.50
CA SER A 302 12.74 18.45 32.73
C SER A 302 14.00 18.28 33.56
N TRP A 303 14.67 17.15 33.38
CA TRP A 303 15.90 16.83 34.08
C TRP A 303 16.86 16.12 33.13
N GLY A 304 18.15 16.25 33.40
CA GLY A 304 19.25 15.60 32.69
C GLY A 304 20.53 15.60 33.54
N PRO A 305 21.65 15.07 33.03
CA PRO A 305 22.88 14.87 33.82
C PRO A 305 23.38 16.11 34.57
N ASN A 306 23.28 17.29 33.94
CA ASN A 306 23.74 18.57 34.50
C ASN A 306 22.72 19.69 34.32
N SER A 307 21.46 19.36 34.07
CA SER A 307 20.41 20.35 33.84
C SER A 307 19.10 19.93 34.48
N GLU A 308 18.36 20.91 34.97
CA GLU A 308 17.05 20.71 35.57
C GLU A 308 16.22 21.97 35.39
N ALA A 309 14.98 21.85 34.95
CA ALA A 309 14.07 22.98 34.85
C ALA A 309 12.68 22.57 35.34
N THR A 310 12.05 23.43 36.12
CA THR A 310 10.69 23.26 36.63
C THR A 310 9.92 24.55 36.42
N THR A 311 8.78 24.46 35.74
CA THR A 311 7.86 25.56 35.50
C THR A 311 6.52 25.22 36.12
N VAL A 312 6.01 26.10 36.99
CA VAL A 312 4.65 26.07 37.48
C VAL A 312 3.97 27.34 37.00
N PHE A 313 3.32 27.28 35.84
CA PHE A 313 2.73 28.46 35.21
C PHE A 313 1.42 28.87 35.90
N PRO A 314 1.17 30.17 36.13
CA PRO A 314 2.02 31.33 35.83
C PRO A 314 2.91 31.78 37.01
N PHE A 315 3.12 30.93 38.02
CA PHE A 315 3.70 31.33 39.31
C PHE A 315 5.23 31.43 39.33
N PHE A 316 5.94 30.45 38.77
CA PHE A 316 7.40 30.52 38.68
C PHE A 316 7.97 29.58 37.62
N HIS A 317 9.20 29.88 37.22
CA HIS A 317 10.08 29.01 36.46
C HIS A 317 11.44 28.99 37.15
N TYR A 318 11.93 27.81 37.47
CA TYR A 318 13.26 27.58 38.04
C TYR A 318 14.05 26.70 37.07
N GLY A 319 15.26 27.13 36.70
CA GLY A 319 16.15 26.40 35.80
C GLY A 319 17.56 26.38 36.35
N ARG A 320 18.25 25.26 36.18
CA ARG A 320 19.65 25.06 36.54
C ARG A 320 20.34 24.34 35.40
N SER A 321 21.52 24.79 35.02
CA SER A 321 22.37 24.15 34.02
C SER A 321 23.83 24.37 34.39
N GLY A 322 24.55 23.32 34.77
CA GLY A 322 25.90 23.47 35.31
C GLY A 322 25.89 24.29 36.61
N ASN A 323 26.61 25.41 36.61
CA ASN A 323 26.62 26.36 37.73
C ASN A 323 25.59 27.48 37.56
N ALA A 324 25.12 27.71 36.35
CA ALA A 324 24.10 28.70 36.07
C ALA A 324 22.73 28.32 36.68
N THR A 325 22.06 29.31 37.27
CA THR A 325 20.71 29.17 37.84
C THR A 325 19.82 30.33 37.41
N THR A 326 18.54 30.06 37.22
CA THR A 326 17.53 31.02 36.77
C THR A 326 16.26 30.82 37.58
N LEU A 327 15.74 31.89 38.17
CA LEU A 327 14.43 31.93 38.81
C LEU A 327 13.62 33.09 38.22
N ILE A 328 12.51 32.77 37.59
CA ILE A 328 11.57 33.74 37.03
C ILE A 328 10.27 33.60 37.82
N THR A 329 9.74 34.74 38.28
CA THR A 329 8.43 34.85 38.91
C THR A 329 7.70 36.04 38.27
N PRO A 330 6.38 36.18 38.46
CA PRO A 330 5.65 37.40 38.06
C PRO A 330 6.20 38.69 38.67
N LEU A 331 6.99 38.61 39.75
CA LEU A 331 7.48 39.77 40.49
C LEU A 331 8.93 40.14 40.11
N PHE A 332 9.76 39.14 39.82
CA PHE A 332 11.17 39.33 39.52
C PHE A 332 11.77 38.16 38.71
N VAL A 333 12.89 38.45 38.06
CA VAL A 333 13.82 37.52 37.44
C VAL A 333 15.14 37.59 38.20
N HIS A 334 15.69 36.45 38.57
CA HIS A 334 17.01 36.30 39.16
C HIS A 334 17.78 35.26 38.34
N HIS A 335 18.98 35.60 37.90
CA HIS A 335 19.82 34.74 37.08
C HIS A 335 21.26 34.85 37.55
N VAL A 336 21.91 33.71 37.75
CA VAL A 336 23.35 33.61 38.02
C VAL A 336 23.93 32.79 36.88
N ASP A 337 24.95 33.31 36.21
CA ASP A 337 25.63 32.59 35.13
C ASP A 337 26.76 31.68 35.65
N ASP A 338 27.45 31.00 34.74
CA ASP A 338 28.54 30.09 35.08
C ASP A 338 29.80 30.81 35.60
N GLU A 339 29.96 32.10 35.33
CA GLU A 339 31.06 32.95 35.84
C GLU A 339 30.71 33.59 37.19
N ASN A 340 29.56 33.24 37.78
CA ASN A 340 28.96 33.83 38.98
C ASN A 340 28.55 35.31 38.82
N ALA A 341 28.32 35.78 37.59
CA ALA A 341 27.69 37.07 37.39
C ALA A 341 26.19 36.97 37.73
N GLU A 342 25.72 37.92 38.53
CA GLU A 342 24.36 37.95 39.05
C GLU A 342 23.53 39.03 38.34
N THR A 343 22.38 38.64 37.82
CA THR A 343 21.37 39.54 37.27
C THR A 343 20.08 39.41 38.05
N PHE A 344 19.59 40.53 38.59
CA PHE A 344 18.28 40.64 39.21
C PHE A 344 17.47 41.71 38.49
N ALA A 345 16.24 41.41 38.12
CA ALA A 345 15.34 42.39 37.52
C ALA A 345 13.93 42.22 38.10
N SER A 346 13.30 43.33 38.43
CA SER A 346 11.92 43.45 38.87
C SER A 346 11.29 44.65 38.16
N LEU A 347 9.99 44.88 38.35
CA LEU A 347 9.27 45.92 37.62
C LEU A 347 9.91 47.32 37.72
N LEU A 348 10.50 47.68 38.86
CA LEU A 348 11.06 49.02 39.10
C LEU A 348 12.57 49.02 39.37
N TYR A 349 13.18 47.85 39.55
CA TYR A 349 14.57 47.73 39.95
C TYR A 349 15.27 46.63 39.17
N ALA A 350 16.42 46.95 38.57
CA ALA A 350 17.31 45.99 37.94
C ALA A 350 18.75 46.19 38.41
N ARG A 351 19.46 45.09 38.59
CA ARG A 351 20.83 45.00 39.07
C ARG A 351 21.58 43.96 38.25
N HIS A 352 22.75 44.30 37.76
CA HIS A 352 23.71 43.34 37.23
C HIS A 352 25.05 43.50 37.95
N ARG A 353 25.68 42.38 38.30
CA ARG A 353 26.99 42.29 38.95
C ARG A 353 27.79 41.22 38.22
N GLY A 354 28.68 41.63 37.34
CA GLY A 354 29.62 40.74 36.65
C GLY A 354 30.91 41.49 36.36
N ARG A 355 31.50 41.24 35.18
CA ARG A 355 32.60 42.06 34.66
C ARG A 355 32.20 43.54 34.54
N THR A 356 30.92 43.77 34.28
CA THR A 356 30.29 45.08 34.19
C THR A 356 29.24 45.18 35.31
N GLU A 357 29.11 46.35 35.92
CA GLU A 357 28.11 46.58 36.98
C GLU A 357 27.02 47.53 36.51
N LEU A 358 25.76 47.20 36.81
CA LEU A 358 24.60 48.05 36.55
C LEU A 358 23.71 48.10 37.79
N ASP A 359 23.30 49.31 38.17
CA ASP A 359 22.17 49.55 39.08
C ASP A 359 21.17 50.48 38.40
N MET A 360 19.91 50.05 38.29
CA MET A 360 18.86 50.81 37.64
C MET A 360 17.59 50.81 38.49
N ILE A 361 17.06 52.00 38.79
CA ILE A 361 15.73 52.24 39.36
C ILE A 361 14.93 52.99 38.31
N THR A 362 14.14 52.27 37.51
CA THR A 362 13.48 52.86 36.33
C THR A 362 12.22 53.66 36.71
N PRO A 363 11.92 54.79 36.04
CA PRO A 363 12.72 55.49 35.02
C PRO A 363 13.66 56.57 35.60
N LEU A 364 13.91 56.54 36.92
CA LEU A 364 14.46 57.68 37.66
C LEU A 364 15.99 57.72 37.69
N TYR A 365 16.64 56.56 37.71
CA TYR A 365 18.07 56.45 37.99
C TYR A 365 18.70 55.23 37.29
N TRP A 366 19.86 55.43 36.69
CA TRP A 366 20.75 54.35 36.27
C TRP A 366 22.21 54.70 36.58
N GLN A 367 23.02 53.71 36.91
CA GLN A 367 24.46 53.81 37.02
C GLN A 367 25.09 52.56 36.41
N TYR A 368 26.04 52.78 35.51
CA TYR A 368 26.77 51.74 34.80
C TYR A 368 28.27 51.91 35.06
N ARG A 369 28.98 50.81 35.29
CA ARG A 369 30.45 50.77 35.41
C ARG A 369 31.01 49.68 34.53
N ASP A 370 31.94 50.05 33.66
CA ASP A 370 32.61 49.14 32.75
C ASP A 370 34.13 49.36 32.85
N PRO A 371 34.90 48.32 33.21
CA PRO A 371 36.35 48.44 33.34
C PRO A 371 37.06 48.76 32.01
N ASP A 372 36.43 48.52 30.85
CA ASP A 372 37.04 48.75 29.53
C ASP A 372 36.69 50.13 28.93
N ALA A 373 35.87 50.94 29.59
CA ALA A 373 35.40 52.22 29.06
C ALA A 373 36.41 53.39 29.18
N ASP A 374 37.54 53.16 29.87
CA ASP A 374 38.59 54.17 30.14
C ASP A 374 39.91 53.90 29.35
N ILE A 375 39.84 53.35 28.13
CA ILE A 375 40.99 53.20 27.21
C ILE A 375 40.84 54.03 25.94
#